data_AF-A0A9Q3SPM0-F1
#
_entry.id   AF-A0A9Q3SPM0-F1
#
_cell.length_a   1.000
_cell.length_b   1.000
_cell.length_c   1.000
_cell.angle_alpha   90.00
_cell.angle_beta   90.00
_cell.angle_gamma   90.00
#
_symmetry.space_group_name_H-M   'P 1'
#
loop_
_entity.id
_entity.type
_entity.pdbx_description
1 polymer ?
#
loop_
_entity_poly.entity_id
_entity_poly.type
_entity_poly.pdbx_seq_one_letter_code
_entity_poly.pdbx_strand_id
1 'polypeptide(L)'
;MLGVVGALAVAAAPYVPVVGGADVGTPVRGAAVVSTSLWAAIALVLLTRATRPSTLSVLATLGAVALGSIVADVQLFVGAIDADRLELFRPVSAAALKAGPGAVVVTLGHALVVVAGVLATLALARSVEWDDLDEDPVARRSASAVVAAGVLGALALAASFLLPAYVSTDAVVLAPAPVAGPVASALGGGLSAVAVLVGVAYAFSSTSRSAAVGALTGVVAASATVVGVRLAAALGAGDRIDLGMGTVVGVGGIAVLGVVTLATARSDRAPSTTSVPRLARSAAFSDSTRRHVVAGAVTVLTGVALGVGAVLPLLDVSTGAVPTVVGDRAVAAYAVVTVVGGVLLLFSEFAAAVRPAVPLIVTGHLALAAAVLQALVLGVGIEGVSVGAGGWLLVAGTVLGLLTLVLVASAGASERDGVDTSDLAGASRPLGAALAVAAGIAAVGLLLPQYDVGGETGGWIGALPWGWDVWGRLALVAAVLVGAAVAARARASRAAALQVGSAVALAGVALSPILGCAGPGVTASSGAFVTAVGAAASALVTAGFFRTGE
;
A
#
# COMPACT_ATOMS: atom_id res chain seq x y z
N MET A 1 -25.17 -12.66 5.58
CA MET A 1 -26.37 -11.80 5.49
C MET A 1 -26.03 -10.32 5.50
N LEU A 2 -25.34 -9.78 6.51
CA LEU A 2 -24.95 -8.35 6.53
C LEU A 2 -24.26 -7.87 5.25
N GLY A 3 -23.25 -8.60 4.76
CA GLY A 3 -22.56 -8.24 3.51
C GLY A 3 -23.45 -8.27 2.26
N VAL A 4 -24.47 -9.14 2.22
CA VAL A 4 -25.44 -9.21 1.10
C VAL A 4 -26.35 -7.98 1.15
N VAL A 5 -26.91 -7.67 2.32
CA VAL A 5 -27.77 -6.49 2.51
C VAL A 5 -26.99 -5.20 2.20
N GLY A 6 -25.76 -5.09 2.70
CA GLY A 6 -24.89 -3.96 2.42
C GLY A 6 -24.60 -3.80 0.94
N ALA A 7 -24.22 -4.89 0.25
CA ALA A 7 -23.98 -4.87 -1.19
C ALA A 7 -25.23 -4.47 -2.00
N LEU A 8 -26.41 -4.99 -1.65
CA LEU A 8 -27.67 -4.60 -2.31
C LEU A 8 -28.04 -3.13 -2.06
N ALA A 9 -27.78 -2.62 -0.85
CA ALA A 9 -28.00 -1.21 -0.54
C ALA A 9 -27.12 -0.29 -1.41
N VAL A 10 -25.83 -0.62 -1.55
CA VAL A 10 -24.92 0.13 -2.45
C VAL A 10 -25.37 0.01 -3.91
N ALA A 11 -25.78 -1.19 -4.35
CA ALA A 11 -26.27 -1.40 -5.71
C ALA A 11 -27.51 -0.55 -6.05
N ALA A 12 -28.36 -0.28 -5.05
CA ALA A 12 -29.57 0.52 -5.18
C ALA A 12 -29.32 2.04 -5.11
N ALA A 13 -28.17 2.47 -4.56
CA ALA A 13 -27.88 3.88 -4.31
C ALA A 13 -28.00 4.80 -5.55
N PRO A 14 -27.57 4.41 -6.77
CA PRO A 14 -27.74 5.25 -7.97
C PRO A 14 -29.20 5.61 -8.32
N TYR A 15 -30.18 4.88 -7.77
CA TYR A 15 -31.61 5.08 -8.04
C TYR A 15 -32.34 5.88 -6.95
N VAL A 16 -31.62 6.29 -5.91
CA VAL A 16 -32.13 7.12 -4.82
C VAL A 16 -31.42 8.47 -4.91
N PRO A 17 -32.10 9.63 -4.70
CA PRO A 17 -31.43 10.93 -4.72
C PRO A 17 -30.29 11.01 -3.70
N VAL A 18 -29.04 10.93 -4.17
CA VAL A 18 -27.82 10.96 -3.33
C VAL A 18 -27.49 12.37 -2.89
N VAL A 19 -27.74 13.35 -3.75
CA VAL A 19 -27.64 14.77 -3.43
C VAL A 19 -28.91 15.49 -3.87
N GLY A 20 -29.27 16.54 -3.14
CA GLY A 20 -30.37 17.45 -3.45
C GLY A 20 -29.85 18.83 -3.81
N GLY A 21 -30.56 19.49 -4.73
CA GLY A 21 -30.27 20.84 -5.23
C GLY A 21 -30.98 21.09 -6.55
N ALA A 22 -31.18 22.36 -6.91
CA ALA A 22 -31.79 22.72 -8.20
C ALA A 22 -30.89 22.35 -9.40
N ASP A 23 -29.57 22.25 -9.16
CA ASP A 23 -28.54 22.11 -10.18
C ASP A 23 -27.82 20.75 -10.08
N VAL A 24 -28.59 19.67 -9.95
CA VAL A 24 -28.05 18.29 -9.94
C VAL A 24 -28.41 17.61 -11.26
N GLY A 25 -27.39 17.30 -12.06
CA GLY A 25 -27.52 16.48 -13.26
C GLY A 25 -27.66 15.00 -12.91
N THR A 26 -28.24 14.23 -13.84
CA THR A 26 -28.40 12.79 -13.68
C THR A 26 -27.06 12.08 -13.57
N PRO A 27 -26.97 10.94 -12.85
CA PRO A 27 -25.77 10.12 -12.82
C PRO A 27 -25.29 9.75 -14.23
N VAL A 28 -23.97 9.55 -14.39
CA VAL A 28 -23.42 8.98 -15.61
C VAL A 28 -23.93 7.55 -15.73
N ARG A 29 -24.85 7.31 -16.68
CA ARG A 29 -25.61 6.04 -16.79
C ARG A 29 -24.71 4.81 -16.84
N GLY A 30 -23.63 4.86 -17.61
CA GLY A 30 -22.67 3.75 -17.70
C GLY A 30 -22.06 3.40 -16.35
N ALA A 31 -21.65 4.42 -15.60
CA ALA A 31 -21.08 4.25 -14.26
C ALA A 31 -22.10 3.70 -13.26
N ALA A 32 -23.33 4.22 -13.28
CA ALA A 32 -24.43 3.73 -12.44
C ALA A 32 -24.73 2.25 -12.70
N VAL A 33 -24.85 1.84 -13.98
CA VAL A 33 -25.09 0.44 -14.37
C VAL A 33 -23.95 -0.47 -13.92
N VAL A 34 -22.69 -0.05 -14.11
CA VAL A 34 -21.53 -0.83 -13.68
C VAL A 34 -21.50 -0.98 -12.16
N SER A 35 -21.73 0.11 -11.42
CA SER A 35 -21.80 0.09 -9.95
C SER A 35 -22.87 -0.88 -9.45
N THR A 36 -24.11 -0.74 -9.94
CA THR A 36 -25.22 -1.64 -9.59
C THR A 36 -24.89 -3.09 -9.92
N SER A 37 -24.34 -3.35 -11.11
CA SER A 37 -24.06 -4.72 -11.58
C SER A 37 -22.98 -5.40 -10.75
N LEU A 38 -21.89 -4.69 -10.43
CA LEU A 38 -20.79 -5.24 -9.64
C LEU A 38 -21.23 -5.55 -8.20
N TRP A 39 -21.94 -4.62 -7.55
CA TRP A 39 -22.43 -4.85 -6.19
C TRP A 39 -23.53 -5.92 -6.11
N ALA A 40 -24.43 -5.99 -7.11
CA ALA A 40 -25.39 -7.09 -7.21
C ALA A 40 -24.70 -8.45 -7.44
N ALA A 41 -23.65 -8.50 -8.26
CA ALA A 41 -22.86 -9.71 -8.48
C ALA A 41 -22.14 -10.15 -7.20
N ILE A 42 -21.57 -9.21 -6.42
CA ILE A 42 -20.98 -9.50 -5.10
C ILE A 42 -22.04 -10.08 -4.17
N ALA A 43 -23.22 -9.47 -4.08
CA ALA A 43 -24.32 -9.98 -3.26
C ALA A 43 -24.71 -11.42 -3.66
N LEU A 44 -24.83 -11.69 -4.96
CA LEU A 44 -25.15 -13.01 -5.50
C LEU A 44 -24.06 -14.05 -5.17
N VAL A 45 -22.77 -13.69 -5.31
CA VAL A 45 -21.66 -14.57 -4.96
C VAL A 45 -21.65 -14.88 -3.46
N LEU A 46 -21.84 -13.88 -2.60
CA LEU A 46 -21.92 -14.06 -1.16
C LEU A 46 -23.11 -14.94 -0.75
N LEU A 47 -24.23 -14.85 -1.46
CA LEU A 47 -25.42 -15.68 -1.21
C LEU A 47 -25.20 -17.13 -1.66
N THR A 48 -24.73 -17.32 -2.89
CA THR A 48 -24.58 -18.65 -3.52
C THR A 48 -23.39 -19.44 -2.98
N ARG A 49 -22.39 -18.76 -2.41
CA ARG A 49 -21.20 -19.38 -1.82
C ARG A 49 -21.09 -19.18 -0.32
N ALA A 50 -22.20 -18.89 0.37
CA ALA A 50 -22.22 -18.59 1.80
C ALA A 50 -21.54 -19.65 2.68
N THR A 51 -21.58 -20.93 2.26
CA THR A 51 -21.01 -22.06 3.00
C THR A 51 -19.57 -22.43 2.60
N ARG A 52 -18.98 -21.73 1.62
CA ARG A 52 -17.61 -22.01 1.16
C ARG A 52 -16.59 -21.34 2.09
N PRO A 53 -15.52 -22.05 2.53
CA PRO A 53 -14.49 -21.47 3.41
C PRO A 53 -13.84 -20.19 2.84
N SER A 54 -13.62 -20.13 1.52
CA SER A 54 -13.06 -18.97 0.83
C SER A 54 -13.87 -17.67 1.01
N THR A 55 -15.17 -17.79 1.30
CA THR A 55 -16.08 -16.65 1.41
C THR A 55 -15.75 -15.74 2.59
N LEU A 56 -15.18 -16.29 3.68
CA LEU A 56 -14.73 -15.48 4.80
C LEU A 56 -13.58 -14.55 4.39
N SER A 57 -12.59 -15.06 3.64
CA SER A 57 -11.46 -14.26 3.16
C SER A 57 -11.88 -13.25 2.09
N VAL A 58 -12.86 -13.59 1.24
CA VAL A 58 -13.50 -12.63 0.32
C VAL A 58 -14.12 -11.49 1.11
N LEU A 59 -14.93 -11.81 2.13
CA LEU A 59 -15.68 -10.82 2.89
C LEU A 59 -14.76 -9.94 3.75
N ALA A 60 -13.69 -10.52 4.33
CA ALA A 60 -12.69 -9.79 5.09
C ALA A 60 -11.97 -8.73 4.24
N THR A 61 -11.50 -9.11 3.05
CA THR A 61 -10.80 -8.19 2.14
C THR A 61 -11.75 -7.19 1.48
N LEU A 62 -12.97 -7.61 1.13
CA LEU A 62 -14.02 -6.73 0.65
C LEU A 62 -14.38 -5.65 1.68
N GLY A 63 -14.56 -6.06 2.95
CA GLY A 63 -14.83 -5.14 4.06
C GLY A 63 -13.67 -4.19 4.32
N ALA A 64 -12.42 -4.66 4.25
CA ALA A 64 -11.26 -3.81 4.43
C ALA A 64 -11.17 -2.68 3.38
N VAL A 65 -11.44 -2.97 2.11
CA VAL A 65 -11.48 -1.94 1.06
C VAL A 65 -12.72 -1.05 1.20
N ALA A 66 -13.88 -1.62 1.54
CA ALA A 66 -15.11 -0.86 1.78
C ALA A 66 -14.97 0.17 2.92
N LEU A 67 -14.09 -0.06 3.90
CA LEU A 67 -13.77 0.94 4.93
C LEU A 67 -13.21 2.22 4.32
N GLY A 68 -12.34 2.11 3.31
CA GLY A 68 -11.86 3.27 2.56
C GLY A 68 -12.98 3.98 1.82
N SER A 69 -13.91 3.22 1.22
CA SER A 69 -15.10 3.79 0.57
C SER A 69 -16.01 4.55 1.54
N ILE A 70 -16.24 4.06 2.75
CA ILE A 70 -17.02 4.78 3.78
C ILE A 70 -16.37 6.10 4.12
N VAL A 71 -15.05 6.11 4.31
CA VAL A 71 -14.33 7.34 4.68
C VAL A 71 -14.37 8.33 3.53
N ALA A 72 -14.25 7.88 2.28
CA ALA A 72 -14.46 8.73 1.11
C ALA A 72 -15.92 9.22 0.99
N ASP A 73 -16.91 8.39 1.36
CA ASP A 73 -18.34 8.74 1.35
C ASP A 73 -18.68 9.88 2.30
N VAL A 74 -17.89 10.13 3.36
CA VAL A 74 -18.05 11.30 4.22
C VAL A 74 -18.03 12.60 3.40
N GLN A 75 -17.31 12.62 2.27
CA GLN A 75 -17.29 13.75 1.36
C GLN A 75 -18.68 14.10 0.81
N LEU A 76 -19.59 13.14 0.68
CA LEU A 76 -20.99 13.39 0.28
C LEU A 76 -21.75 14.30 1.25
N PHE A 77 -21.34 14.32 2.52
CA PHE A 77 -21.99 15.11 3.58
C PHE A 77 -21.32 16.47 3.81
N VAL A 78 -20.01 16.57 3.57
CA VAL A 78 -19.23 17.77 3.87
C VAL A 78 -19.00 18.64 2.62
N GLY A 79 -18.90 18.03 1.44
CA GLY A 79 -18.64 18.73 0.17
C GLY A 79 -18.84 17.81 -1.02
N ALA A 80 -20.11 17.51 -1.35
CA ALA A 80 -20.43 16.45 -2.30
C ALA A 80 -19.84 16.68 -3.70
N ILE A 81 -19.61 17.93 -4.11
CA ILE A 81 -19.01 18.26 -5.40
C ILE A 81 -17.61 17.65 -5.57
N ASP A 82 -16.86 17.45 -4.48
CA ASP A 82 -15.50 16.90 -4.49
C ASP A 82 -15.46 15.37 -4.23
N ALA A 83 -16.62 14.70 -4.17
CA ALA A 83 -16.69 13.27 -3.89
C ALA A 83 -16.38 12.40 -5.12
N ASP A 84 -16.33 12.99 -6.33
CA ASP A 84 -16.05 12.31 -7.61
C ASP A 84 -16.93 11.08 -7.90
N ARG A 85 -18.17 11.07 -7.36
CA ARG A 85 -19.15 9.97 -7.46
C ARG A 85 -20.07 10.13 -8.66
N LEU A 86 -19.49 10.15 -9.86
CA LEU A 86 -20.23 10.34 -11.12
C LEU A 86 -21.29 9.25 -11.40
N GLU A 87 -21.19 8.10 -10.76
CA GLU A 87 -22.21 7.05 -10.78
C GLU A 87 -23.43 7.32 -9.90
N LEU A 88 -23.34 8.29 -8.99
CA LEU A 88 -24.39 8.67 -8.06
C LEU A 88 -25.09 9.98 -8.45
N PHE A 89 -24.35 10.93 -9.04
CA PHE A 89 -24.89 12.18 -9.59
C PHE A 89 -23.82 12.90 -10.43
N ARG A 90 -24.21 13.90 -11.22
CA ARG A 90 -23.28 14.78 -11.93
C ARG A 90 -23.57 16.24 -11.58
N PRO A 91 -22.65 16.98 -10.94
CA PRO A 91 -22.80 18.43 -10.75
C PRO A 91 -22.95 19.16 -12.09
N VAL A 92 -23.87 20.10 -12.19
CA VAL A 92 -24.00 20.98 -13.38
C VAL A 92 -23.72 22.46 -13.08
N SER A 93 -23.58 22.83 -11.81
CA SER A 93 -23.11 24.14 -11.37
C SER A 93 -22.23 24.00 -10.12
N ALA A 94 -21.51 25.07 -9.75
CA ALA A 94 -20.73 25.14 -8.52
C ALA A 94 -21.60 25.46 -7.28
N ALA A 95 -22.93 25.39 -7.40
CA ALA A 95 -23.84 25.61 -6.28
C ALA A 95 -23.64 24.54 -5.19
N ALA A 96 -23.88 24.94 -3.93
CA ALA A 96 -23.76 24.03 -2.80
C ALA A 96 -24.75 22.85 -2.92
N LEU A 97 -24.21 21.63 -2.92
CA LEU A 97 -24.99 20.39 -2.94
C LEU A 97 -25.21 19.89 -1.52
N LYS A 98 -26.43 19.45 -1.20
CA LYS A 98 -26.77 18.85 0.10
C LYS A 98 -26.92 17.35 -0.01
N ALA A 99 -26.43 16.60 0.97
CA ALA A 99 -26.62 15.16 1.02
C ALA A 99 -28.13 14.81 1.07
N GLY A 100 -28.52 13.85 0.23
CA GLY A 100 -29.85 13.27 0.18
C GLY A 100 -29.92 11.88 0.82
N PRO A 101 -31.10 11.22 0.80
CA PRO A 101 -31.27 9.88 1.37
C PRO A 101 -30.36 8.84 0.71
N GLY A 102 -30.02 8.99 -0.58
CA GLY A 102 -29.12 8.08 -1.27
C GLY A 102 -27.69 8.08 -0.70
N ALA A 103 -27.21 9.22 -0.18
CA ALA A 103 -25.91 9.30 0.50
C ALA A 103 -25.90 8.48 1.80
N VAL A 104 -27.02 8.47 2.53
CA VAL A 104 -27.18 7.62 3.72
C VAL A 104 -27.22 6.15 3.33
N VAL A 105 -27.96 5.79 2.28
CA VAL A 105 -28.08 4.40 1.79
C VAL A 105 -26.73 3.82 1.37
N VAL A 106 -25.93 4.56 0.58
CA VAL A 106 -24.60 4.09 0.14
C VAL A 106 -23.64 3.93 1.32
N THR A 107 -23.62 4.92 2.23
CA THR A 107 -22.72 4.92 3.39
C THR A 107 -23.06 3.77 4.34
N LEU A 108 -24.35 3.57 4.65
CA LEU A 108 -24.81 2.44 5.47
C LEU A 108 -24.56 1.10 4.77
N GLY A 109 -24.74 1.04 3.44
CA GLY A 109 -24.43 -0.13 2.64
C GLY A 109 -22.98 -0.57 2.80
N HIS A 110 -22.03 0.35 2.61
CA HIS A 110 -20.62 0.09 2.87
C HIS A 110 -20.35 -0.25 4.35
N ALA A 111 -21.00 0.42 5.31
CA ALA A 111 -20.85 0.13 6.74
C ALA A 111 -21.24 -1.32 7.09
N LEU A 112 -22.33 -1.84 6.53
CA LEU A 112 -22.73 -3.23 6.69
C LEU A 112 -21.71 -4.21 6.10
N VAL A 113 -21.09 -3.86 4.96
CA VAL A 113 -20.02 -4.66 4.35
C VAL A 113 -18.76 -4.65 5.22
N VAL A 114 -18.39 -3.51 5.82
CA VAL A 114 -17.27 -3.40 6.78
C VAL A 114 -17.52 -4.27 8.00
N VAL A 115 -18.69 -4.16 8.65
CA VAL A 115 -19.03 -4.98 9.81
C VAL A 115 -18.98 -6.46 9.45
N ALA A 116 -19.51 -6.84 8.29
CA ALA A 116 -19.43 -8.21 7.80
C ALA A 116 -17.98 -8.68 7.59
N GLY A 117 -17.09 -7.84 7.08
CA GLY A 117 -15.67 -8.13 6.92
C GLY A 117 -14.90 -8.24 8.25
N VAL A 118 -15.22 -7.41 9.24
CA VAL A 118 -14.66 -7.52 10.60
C VAL A 118 -15.06 -8.85 11.23
N LEU A 119 -16.34 -9.21 11.18
CA LEU A 119 -16.83 -10.50 11.67
C LEU A 119 -16.18 -11.69 10.93
N ALA A 120 -15.97 -11.56 9.62
CA ALA A 120 -15.27 -12.59 8.84
C ALA A 120 -13.81 -12.74 9.25
N THR A 121 -13.11 -11.63 9.51
CA THR A 121 -11.74 -11.63 10.04
C THR A 121 -11.66 -12.30 11.40
N LEU A 122 -12.59 -11.99 12.31
CA LEU A 122 -12.67 -12.62 13.62
C LEU A 122 -12.97 -14.13 13.52
N ALA A 123 -13.83 -14.53 12.58
CA ALA A 123 -14.10 -15.94 12.33
C ALA A 123 -12.87 -16.68 11.78
N LEU A 124 -12.13 -16.08 10.84
CA LEU A 124 -10.86 -16.61 10.32
C LEU A 124 -9.80 -16.76 11.42
N ALA A 125 -9.69 -15.77 12.31
CA ALA A 125 -8.74 -15.82 13.41
C ALA A 125 -9.03 -16.98 14.37
N ARG A 126 -10.31 -17.33 14.57
CA ARG A 126 -10.72 -18.48 15.38
C ARG A 126 -10.50 -19.79 14.65
N SER A 127 -10.79 -19.90 13.36
CA SER A 127 -10.67 -21.17 12.62
C SER A 127 -9.22 -21.66 12.50
N VAL A 128 -8.25 -20.74 12.45
CA VAL A 128 -6.81 -21.09 12.44
C VAL A 128 -6.42 -21.89 13.69
N GLU A 129 -7.05 -21.64 14.84
CA GLU A 129 -6.77 -22.38 16.09
C GLU A 129 -7.29 -23.83 16.08
N TRP A 130 -8.17 -24.19 15.14
CA TRP A 130 -8.74 -25.54 15.02
C TRP A 130 -8.13 -26.36 13.88
N ASP A 131 -7.75 -25.73 12.76
CA ASP A 131 -7.11 -26.40 11.62
C ASP A 131 -5.67 -26.87 11.93
N ASP A 132 -5.02 -26.29 12.95
CA ASP A 132 -3.69 -26.72 13.44
C ASP A 132 -3.65 -28.16 13.98
N LEU A 133 -4.80 -28.86 14.06
CA LEU A 133 -4.91 -30.24 14.56
C LEU A 133 -4.99 -31.32 13.45
N ASP A 134 -5.37 -30.99 12.21
CA ASP A 134 -5.81 -32.00 11.22
C ASP A 134 -5.18 -31.93 9.79
N GLU A 135 -4.41 -30.90 9.43
CA GLU A 135 -3.73 -30.83 8.12
C GLU A 135 -2.19 -30.70 8.25
N ASP A 136 -1.44 -31.55 7.54
CA ASP A 136 0.02 -31.42 7.37
C ASP A 136 0.33 -30.05 6.72
N PRO A 137 0.90 -29.06 7.44
CA PRO A 137 0.97 -27.69 6.99
C PRO A 137 2.22 -27.46 6.13
N VAL A 138 2.31 -28.19 5.02
CA VAL A 138 3.39 -27.96 4.04
C VAL A 138 3.15 -26.60 3.38
N ALA A 139 4.15 -25.72 3.47
CA ALA A 139 4.10 -24.41 2.84
C ALA A 139 3.71 -24.54 1.36
N ARG A 140 2.62 -23.88 1.00
CA ARG A 140 2.13 -23.85 -0.38
C ARG A 140 3.23 -23.31 -1.30
N ARG A 141 3.56 -24.07 -2.36
CA ARG A 141 4.44 -23.55 -3.41
C ARG A 141 3.73 -22.42 -4.16
N SER A 142 4.24 -21.21 -4.03
CA SER A 142 3.79 -20.06 -4.81
C SER A 142 4.88 -19.73 -5.81
N ALA A 143 4.64 -20.04 -7.09
CA ALA A 143 5.60 -19.72 -8.14
C ALA A 143 6.01 -18.24 -8.03
N SER A 144 7.32 -17.98 -7.93
CA SER A 144 7.87 -16.64 -7.70
C SER A 144 7.35 -15.59 -8.69
N ALA A 145 7.07 -16.00 -9.93
CA ALA A 145 6.48 -15.15 -10.96
C ALA A 145 5.04 -14.71 -10.61
N VAL A 146 4.24 -15.59 -9.99
CA VAL A 146 2.89 -15.28 -9.52
C VAL A 146 2.95 -14.29 -8.36
N VAL A 147 3.93 -14.44 -7.46
CA VAL A 147 4.14 -13.47 -6.36
C VAL A 147 4.61 -12.13 -6.91
N ALA A 148 5.59 -12.11 -7.82
CA ALA A 148 6.06 -10.87 -8.44
C ALA A 148 4.92 -10.13 -9.18
N ALA A 149 4.15 -10.84 -10.00
CA ALA A 149 2.98 -10.29 -10.68
C ALA A 149 1.92 -9.81 -9.66
N GLY A 150 1.69 -10.56 -8.58
CA GLY A 150 0.75 -10.17 -7.54
C GLY A 150 1.17 -8.90 -6.81
N VAL A 151 2.44 -8.76 -6.45
CA VAL A 151 2.97 -7.55 -5.81
C VAL A 151 2.90 -6.37 -6.77
N LEU A 152 3.27 -6.54 -8.05
CA LEU A 152 3.13 -5.50 -9.07
C LEU A 152 1.68 -5.06 -9.24
N GLY A 153 0.74 -6.02 -9.35
CA GLY A 153 -0.69 -5.74 -9.45
C GLY A 153 -1.23 -5.02 -8.22
N ALA A 154 -0.78 -5.42 -7.02
CA ALA A 154 -1.16 -4.79 -5.76
C ALA A 154 -0.63 -3.35 -5.64
N LEU A 155 0.62 -3.09 -6.04
CA LEU A 155 1.21 -1.75 -6.05
C LEU A 155 0.51 -0.84 -7.06
N ALA A 156 0.25 -1.33 -8.27
CA ALA A 156 -0.51 -0.59 -9.28
C ALA A 156 -1.91 -0.25 -8.77
N LEU A 157 -2.60 -1.21 -8.17
CA LEU A 157 -3.94 -1.01 -7.65
C LEU A 157 -3.96 -0.08 -6.43
N ALA A 158 -2.99 -0.19 -5.52
CA ALA A 158 -2.82 0.75 -4.42
C ALA A 158 -2.58 2.19 -4.93
N ALA A 159 -1.71 2.37 -5.93
CA ALA A 159 -1.47 3.67 -6.55
C ALA A 159 -2.73 4.24 -7.21
N SER A 160 -3.59 3.40 -7.78
CA SER A 160 -4.85 3.84 -8.42
C SER A 160 -5.81 4.57 -7.47
N PHE A 161 -5.75 4.28 -6.17
CA PHE A 161 -6.57 4.95 -5.16
C PHE A 161 -6.04 6.32 -4.75
N LEU A 162 -4.79 6.64 -5.10
CA LEU A 162 -4.10 7.87 -4.71
C LEU A 162 -3.92 8.83 -5.91
N LEU A 163 -3.89 8.31 -7.12
CA LEU A 163 -3.76 9.06 -8.37
C LEU A 163 -5.11 9.63 -8.86
N PRO A 164 -5.11 10.70 -9.70
CA PRO A 164 -6.32 11.25 -10.30
C PRO A 164 -7.15 10.18 -11.01
N ALA A 165 -8.43 10.09 -10.67
CA ALA A 165 -9.38 9.20 -11.33
C ALA A 165 -9.70 9.69 -12.75
N TYR A 166 -9.76 11.01 -12.93
CA TYR A 166 -10.14 11.67 -14.17
C TYR A 166 -9.13 12.77 -14.52
N VAL A 167 -9.10 13.13 -15.80
CA VAL A 167 -8.58 14.42 -16.26
C VAL A 167 -9.78 15.23 -16.72
N SER A 168 -9.98 16.42 -16.17
CA SER A 168 -11.18 17.20 -16.46
C SER A 168 -10.82 18.60 -16.95
N THR A 169 -11.45 19.00 -18.04
CA THR A 169 -11.52 20.40 -18.49
C THR A 169 -12.86 21.04 -18.15
N ASP A 170 -13.72 20.32 -17.40
CA ASP A 170 -14.98 20.85 -16.90
C ASP A 170 -14.72 21.77 -15.70
N ALA A 171 -15.24 23.00 -15.74
CA ALA A 171 -15.08 23.99 -14.68
C ALA A 171 -15.80 23.60 -13.37
N VAL A 172 -16.74 22.65 -13.44
CA VAL A 172 -17.50 22.18 -12.26
C VAL A 172 -16.91 20.91 -11.65
N VAL A 173 -16.28 20.05 -12.45
CA VAL A 173 -15.71 18.77 -12.00
C VAL A 173 -14.20 18.88 -12.07
N LEU A 174 -13.53 19.15 -10.94
CA LEU A 174 -12.08 19.34 -10.91
C LEU A 174 -11.28 18.04 -10.81
N ALA A 175 -11.88 17.00 -10.21
CA ALA A 175 -11.32 15.65 -10.05
C ALA A 175 -9.82 15.61 -9.66
N PRO A 176 -9.41 16.29 -8.57
CA PRO A 176 -8.01 16.28 -8.14
C PRO A 176 -7.56 14.87 -7.77
N ALA A 177 -6.23 14.66 -7.75
CA ALA A 177 -5.68 13.44 -7.18
C ALA A 177 -6.15 13.28 -5.72
N PRO A 178 -6.68 12.11 -5.29
CA PRO A 178 -7.09 11.92 -3.89
C PRO A 178 -6.00 12.26 -2.88
N VAL A 179 -4.73 11.96 -3.22
CA VAL A 179 -3.54 12.27 -2.41
C VAL A 179 -3.39 13.76 -2.09
N ALA A 180 -3.89 14.64 -2.96
CA ALA A 180 -3.83 16.10 -2.87
C ALA A 180 -5.24 16.73 -2.75
N GLY A 181 -6.28 15.90 -2.62
CA GLY A 181 -7.68 16.33 -2.59
C GLY A 181 -8.20 16.53 -1.17
N PRO A 182 -9.53 16.61 -0.99
CA PRO A 182 -10.16 16.70 0.31
C PRO A 182 -9.75 15.55 1.23
N VAL A 183 -9.68 15.85 2.53
CA VAL A 183 -9.16 14.94 3.57
C VAL A 183 -9.90 13.59 3.60
N ALA A 184 -11.22 13.59 3.42
CA ALA A 184 -12.02 12.38 3.38
C ALA A 184 -11.65 11.48 2.19
N SER A 185 -11.52 12.07 0.99
CA SER A 185 -11.12 11.37 -0.24
C SER A 185 -9.68 10.84 -0.14
N ALA A 186 -8.77 11.65 0.41
CA ALA A 186 -7.39 11.29 0.70
C ALA A 186 -7.32 10.07 1.64
N LEU A 187 -7.93 10.17 2.82
CA LEU A 187 -7.96 9.09 3.81
C LEU A 187 -8.61 7.82 3.27
N GLY A 188 -9.74 7.95 2.59
CA GLY A 188 -10.45 6.81 1.99
C GLY A 188 -9.62 6.10 0.92
N GLY A 189 -8.94 6.86 0.06
CA GLY A 189 -7.99 6.33 -0.91
C GLY A 189 -6.80 5.63 -0.26
N GLY A 190 -6.19 6.26 0.75
CA GLY A 190 -5.08 5.67 1.53
C GLY A 190 -5.46 4.37 2.23
N LEU A 191 -6.62 4.32 2.89
CA LEU A 191 -7.13 3.12 3.54
C LEU A 191 -7.40 2.00 2.53
N SER A 192 -7.97 2.33 1.37
CA SER A 192 -8.19 1.37 0.28
C SER A 192 -6.87 0.79 -0.25
N ALA A 193 -5.88 1.65 -0.46
CA ALA A 193 -4.54 1.25 -0.89
C ALA A 193 -3.89 0.28 0.10
N VAL A 194 -3.91 0.60 1.40
CA VAL A 194 -3.40 -0.27 2.47
C VAL A 194 -4.17 -1.59 2.51
N ALA A 195 -5.50 -1.55 2.41
CA ALA A 195 -6.34 -2.75 2.42
C ALA A 195 -6.01 -3.72 1.27
N VAL A 196 -5.74 -3.20 0.06
CA VAL A 196 -5.27 -4.00 -1.07
C VAL A 196 -3.93 -4.67 -0.77
N LEU A 197 -2.94 -3.90 -0.29
CA LEU A 197 -1.61 -4.44 0.02
C LEU A 197 -1.67 -5.51 1.11
N VAL A 198 -2.43 -5.25 2.18
CA VAL A 198 -2.63 -6.21 3.28
C VAL A 198 -3.39 -7.45 2.81
N GLY A 199 -4.43 -7.30 1.99
CA GLY A 199 -5.20 -8.43 1.45
C GLY A 199 -4.37 -9.34 0.55
N VAL A 200 -3.52 -8.78 -0.31
CA VAL A 200 -2.59 -9.55 -1.16
C VAL A 200 -1.46 -10.18 -0.33
N ALA A 201 -0.92 -9.47 0.65
CA ALA A 201 0.05 -10.03 1.59
C ALA A 201 -0.53 -11.18 2.41
N TYR A 202 -1.79 -11.06 2.89
CA TYR A 202 -2.53 -12.14 3.54
C TYR A 202 -2.69 -13.34 2.59
N ALA A 203 -3.05 -13.10 1.33
CA ALA A 203 -3.19 -14.18 0.35
C ALA A 203 -1.89 -14.97 0.12
N PHE A 204 -0.75 -14.28 0.03
CA PHE A 204 0.55 -14.93 -0.17
C PHE A 204 1.19 -15.47 1.10
N SER A 205 0.75 -15.02 2.27
CA SER A 205 1.18 -15.58 3.56
C SER A 205 0.36 -16.81 3.95
N SER A 206 -0.90 -16.90 3.51
CA SER A 206 -1.84 -17.97 3.84
C SER A 206 -1.36 -19.36 3.37
N THR A 207 -1.49 -20.34 4.26
CA THR A 207 -1.26 -21.77 3.99
C THR A 207 -2.41 -22.39 3.21
N SER A 208 -3.64 -21.96 3.49
CA SER A 208 -4.85 -22.45 2.80
C SER A 208 -5.04 -21.77 1.44
N ARG A 209 -5.15 -22.59 0.38
CA ARG A 209 -5.48 -22.10 -0.96
C ARG A 209 -6.82 -21.37 -1.00
N SER A 210 -7.82 -21.92 -0.33
CA SER A 210 -9.17 -21.38 -0.40
C SER A 210 -9.21 -19.97 0.22
N ALA A 211 -8.47 -19.75 1.30
CA ALA A 211 -8.28 -18.44 1.92
C ALA A 211 -7.49 -17.49 1.00
N ALA A 212 -6.39 -17.95 0.39
CA ALA A 212 -5.59 -17.14 -0.54
C ALA A 212 -6.40 -16.69 -1.77
N VAL A 213 -7.08 -17.62 -2.44
CA VAL A 213 -7.94 -17.31 -3.60
C VAL A 213 -9.10 -16.42 -3.17
N GLY A 214 -9.70 -16.68 -2.01
CA GLY A 214 -10.77 -15.86 -1.45
C GLY A 214 -10.33 -14.42 -1.20
N ALA A 215 -9.18 -14.23 -0.55
CA ALA A 215 -8.61 -12.90 -0.30
C ALA A 215 -8.30 -12.13 -1.58
N LEU A 216 -7.64 -12.76 -2.57
CA LEU A 216 -7.39 -12.11 -3.85
C LEU A 216 -8.69 -11.78 -4.60
N THR A 217 -9.66 -12.69 -4.57
CA THR A 217 -10.98 -12.47 -5.19
C THR A 217 -11.70 -11.28 -4.55
N GLY A 218 -11.67 -11.17 -3.22
CA GLY A 218 -12.27 -10.03 -2.51
C GLY A 218 -11.57 -8.72 -2.82
N VAL A 219 -10.23 -8.68 -2.85
CA VAL A 219 -9.46 -7.49 -3.29
C VAL A 219 -9.82 -7.07 -4.71
N VAL A 220 -9.86 -8.01 -5.66
CA VAL A 220 -10.20 -7.75 -7.06
C VAL A 220 -11.64 -7.24 -7.19
N ALA A 221 -12.59 -7.91 -6.53
CA ALA A 221 -14.00 -7.52 -6.58
C ALA A 221 -14.25 -6.14 -5.96
N ALA A 222 -13.68 -5.88 -4.78
CA ALA A 222 -13.81 -4.59 -4.10
C ALA A 222 -13.16 -3.45 -4.87
N SER A 223 -12.01 -3.70 -5.50
CA SER A 223 -11.36 -2.65 -6.27
C SER A 223 -12.05 -2.41 -7.61
N ALA A 224 -12.67 -3.44 -8.20
CA ALA A 224 -13.49 -3.29 -9.39
C ALA A 224 -14.72 -2.40 -9.14
N THR A 225 -15.33 -2.42 -7.95
CA THR A 225 -16.46 -1.53 -7.64
C THR A 225 -16.06 -0.05 -7.55
N VAL A 226 -14.76 0.26 -7.43
CA VAL A 226 -14.25 1.63 -7.46
C VAL A 226 -13.68 1.96 -8.84
N VAL A 227 -12.67 1.21 -9.29
CA VAL A 227 -11.95 1.49 -10.54
C VAL A 227 -12.82 1.21 -11.77
N GLY A 228 -13.63 0.14 -11.75
CA GLY A 228 -14.53 -0.18 -12.86
C GLY A 228 -15.61 0.89 -13.04
N VAL A 229 -16.09 1.45 -11.92
CA VAL A 229 -17.02 2.58 -11.93
C VAL A 229 -16.36 3.84 -12.46
N ARG A 230 -15.12 4.15 -12.05
CA ARG A 230 -14.34 5.26 -12.60
C ARG A 230 -14.10 5.14 -14.11
N LEU A 231 -13.75 3.95 -14.59
CA LEU A 231 -13.59 3.66 -16.02
C LEU A 231 -14.90 3.94 -16.77
N ALA A 232 -16.02 3.41 -16.28
CA ALA A 232 -17.33 3.59 -16.91
C ALA A 232 -17.82 5.05 -16.84
N ALA A 233 -17.45 5.79 -15.79
CA ALA A 233 -17.74 7.20 -15.67
C ALA A 233 -16.96 8.03 -16.68
N ALA A 234 -15.65 7.84 -16.80
CA ALA A 234 -14.83 8.53 -17.79
C ALA A 234 -15.31 8.28 -19.22
N LEU A 235 -15.61 7.02 -19.57
CA LEU A 235 -16.13 6.66 -20.89
C LEU A 235 -17.54 7.19 -21.17
N GLY A 236 -18.32 7.51 -20.13
CA GLY A 236 -19.72 7.93 -20.25
C GLY A 236 -20.00 9.39 -19.96
N ALA A 237 -19.02 10.16 -19.47
CA ALA A 237 -19.19 11.53 -19.02
C ALA A 237 -19.15 12.58 -20.16
N GLY A 238 -18.68 12.18 -21.35
CA GLY A 238 -18.55 13.03 -22.54
C GLY A 238 -17.21 13.76 -22.65
N ASP A 239 -17.07 14.64 -23.63
CA ASP A 239 -15.79 15.18 -24.15
C ASP A 239 -14.96 16.06 -23.19
N ARG A 240 -15.39 16.24 -21.94
CA ARG A 240 -14.70 17.10 -20.95
C ARG A 240 -14.08 16.34 -19.80
N ILE A 241 -14.36 15.04 -19.68
CA ILE A 241 -13.88 14.19 -18.58
C ILE A 241 -13.25 12.95 -19.20
N ASP A 242 -11.92 12.92 -19.18
CA ASP A 242 -11.10 11.84 -19.70
C ASP A 242 -10.57 10.92 -18.59
N LEU A 243 -9.96 9.82 -19.01
CA LEU A 243 -9.33 8.86 -18.10
C LEU A 243 -8.10 9.45 -17.40
N GLY A 244 -8.15 9.51 -16.07
CA GLY A 244 -6.99 9.80 -15.25
C GLY A 244 -6.06 8.59 -15.13
N MET A 245 -4.78 8.86 -14.83
CA MET A 245 -3.76 7.81 -14.64
C MET A 245 -4.14 6.81 -13.55
N GLY A 246 -4.86 7.25 -12.51
CA GLY A 246 -5.36 6.37 -11.46
C GLY A 246 -6.27 5.29 -12.03
N THR A 247 -7.20 5.65 -12.91
CA THR A 247 -8.12 4.69 -13.54
C THR A 247 -7.38 3.72 -14.47
N VAL A 248 -6.46 4.21 -15.30
CA VAL A 248 -5.66 3.37 -16.22
C VAL A 248 -4.81 2.35 -15.45
N VAL A 249 -4.05 2.81 -14.47
CA VAL A 249 -3.19 1.95 -13.65
C VAL A 249 -4.02 0.98 -12.81
N GLY A 250 -5.17 1.41 -12.29
CA GLY A 250 -6.10 0.56 -11.56
C GLY A 250 -6.65 -0.59 -12.39
N VAL A 251 -7.06 -0.33 -13.64
CA VAL A 251 -7.54 -1.38 -14.55
C VAL A 251 -6.44 -2.41 -14.83
N GLY A 252 -5.21 -1.95 -15.07
CA GLY A 252 -4.04 -2.82 -15.20
C GLY A 252 -3.80 -3.67 -13.94
N GLY A 253 -3.84 -3.05 -12.76
CA GLY A 253 -3.68 -3.72 -11.47
C GLY A 253 -4.74 -4.81 -11.23
N ILE A 254 -6.01 -4.50 -11.52
CA ILE A 254 -7.13 -5.47 -11.44
C ILE A 254 -6.91 -6.63 -12.41
N ALA A 255 -6.53 -6.36 -13.65
CA ALA A 255 -6.29 -7.41 -14.64
C ALA A 255 -5.15 -8.35 -14.20
N VAL A 256 -4.03 -7.79 -13.74
CA VAL A 256 -2.90 -8.57 -13.23
C VAL A 256 -3.29 -9.40 -12.00
N LEU A 257 -3.96 -8.80 -11.01
CA LEU A 257 -4.42 -9.54 -9.83
C LEU A 257 -5.49 -10.58 -10.16
N GLY A 258 -6.34 -10.34 -11.15
CA GLY A 258 -7.30 -11.33 -11.66
C GLY A 258 -6.58 -12.55 -12.25
N VAL A 259 -5.56 -12.34 -13.08
CA VAL A 259 -4.72 -13.42 -13.62
C VAL A 259 -3.99 -14.16 -12.51
N VAL A 260 -3.43 -13.45 -11.54
CA VAL A 260 -2.78 -14.03 -10.34
C VAL A 260 -3.77 -14.86 -9.53
N THR A 261 -5.00 -14.39 -9.35
CA THR A 261 -6.07 -15.13 -8.67
C THR A 261 -6.39 -16.43 -9.39
N LEU A 262 -6.51 -16.38 -10.72
CA LEU A 262 -6.76 -17.56 -11.55
C LEU A 262 -5.59 -18.55 -11.53
N ALA A 263 -4.35 -18.06 -11.63
CA ALA A 263 -3.15 -18.90 -11.54
C ALA A 263 -3.05 -19.57 -10.17
N THR A 264 -3.37 -18.82 -9.11
CA THR A 264 -3.45 -19.29 -7.72
C THR A 264 -4.56 -20.33 -7.56
N ALA A 265 -5.71 -20.17 -8.21
CA ALA A 265 -6.77 -21.17 -8.14
C ALA A 265 -6.43 -22.48 -8.87
N ARG A 266 -5.56 -22.43 -9.89
CA ARG A 266 -5.24 -23.55 -10.80
C ARG A 266 -4.01 -24.38 -10.40
N SER A 267 -3.30 -24.03 -9.33
CA SER A 267 -1.96 -24.59 -9.07
C SER A 267 -1.89 -26.10 -8.70
N ASP A 268 -3.00 -26.84 -8.52
CA ASP A 268 -3.01 -28.31 -8.20
C ASP A 268 -3.43 -29.24 -9.36
N ARG A 269 -3.01 -29.01 -10.60
CA ARG A 269 -3.16 -30.06 -11.63
C ARG A 269 -1.95 -30.98 -11.76
N ALA A 270 -0.95 -30.90 -10.88
CA ALA A 270 0.18 -31.83 -10.86
C ALA A 270 -0.02 -32.88 -9.75
N PRO A 271 -0.21 -34.16 -10.09
CA PRO A 271 -0.32 -35.21 -9.07
C PRO A 271 0.98 -35.31 -8.27
N SER A 272 0.84 -35.40 -6.96
CA SER A 272 1.87 -35.62 -5.95
C SER A 272 2.45 -37.04 -6.01
N THR A 273 2.98 -37.43 -7.17
CA THR A 273 3.71 -38.69 -7.31
C THR A 273 5.08 -38.43 -7.87
N THR A 274 6.06 -39.08 -7.24
CA THR A 274 7.49 -39.20 -7.59
C THR A 274 8.42 -38.07 -7.15
N SER A 275 9.38 -38.50 -6.33
CA SER A 275 10.71 -37.92 -6.09
C SER A 275 11.14 -36.88 -7.12
N VAL A 276 11.25 -35.63 -6.69
CA VAL A 276 11.88 -34.56 -7.47
C VAL A 276 13.31 -35.02 -7.83
N PRO A 277 13.65 -35.18 -9.13
CA PRO A 277 15.00 -35.60 -9.53
C PRO A 277 16.03 -34.60 -8.99
N ARG A 278 17.23 -35.07 -8.60
CA ARG A 278 18.33 -34.21 -8.13
C ARG A 278 18.59 -33.01 -9.06
N LEU A 279 18.41 -33.18 -10.37
CA LEU A 279 18.54 -32.12 -11.39
C LEU A 279 17.52 -30.98 -11.22
N ALA A 280 16.26 -31.29 -10.88
CA ALA A 280 15.24 -30.28 -10.60
C ALA A 280 15.51 -29.53 -9.28
N ARG A 281 16.14 -30.21 -8.30
CA ARG A 281 16.63 -29.58 -7.07
C ARG A 281 17.80 -28.62 -7.35
N SER A 282 18.77 -29.04 -8.17
CA SER A 282 19.90 -28.18 -8.58
C SER A 282 19.46 -26.97 -9.42
N ALA A 283 18.47 -27.13 -10.30
CA ALA A 283 17.89 -26.01 -11.08
C ALA A 283 17.17 -25.00 -10.17
N ALA A 284 16.41 -25.47 -9.17
CA ALA A 284 15.74 -24.61 -8.20
C ALA A 284 16.72 -23.80 -7.32
N PHE A 285 17.85 -24.41 -6.93
CA PHE A 285 18.93 -23.70 -6.24
C PHE A 285 19.56 -22.61 -7.14
N SER A 286 19.86 -22.92 -8.40
CA SER A 286 20.45 -21.95 -9.34
C SER A 286 19.53 -20.75 -9.62
N ASP A 287 18.22 -20.99 -9.71
CA ASP A 287 17.21 -19.94 -9.90
C ASP A 287 17.05 -19.04 -8.67
N SER A 288 17.09 -19.61 -7.46
CA SER A 288 17.10 -18.83 -6.22
C SER A 288 18.37 -17.98 -6.11
N THR A 289 19.53 -18.52 -6.52
CA THR A 289 20.79 -17.79 -6.53
C THR A 289 20.75 -16.57 -7.46
N ARG A 290 20.22 -16.73 -8.67
CA ARG A 290 20.10 -15.61 -9.62
C ARG A 290 19.17 -14.50 -9.13
N ARG A 291 18.10 -14.83 -8.41
CA ARG A 291 17.07 -13.85 -8.02
C ARG A 291 17.51 -12.90 -6.92
N HIS A 292 18.26 -13.36 -5.92
CA HIS A 292 18.78 -12.44 -4.90
C HIS A 292 19.85 -11.51 -5.47
N VAL A 293 20.65 -11.98 -6.44
CA VAL A 293 21.63 -11.12 -7.14
C VAL A 293 20.92 -10.02 -7.92
N VAL A 294 19.84 -10.34 -8.66
CA VAL A 294 19.04 -9.32 -9.38
C VAL A 294 18.40 -8.33 -8.40
N ALA A 295 17.80 -8.83 -7.30
CA ALA A 295 17.24 -7.96 -6.26
C ALA A 295 18.32 -7.05 -5.64
N GLY A 296 19.49 -7.59 -5.33
CA GLY A 296 20.64 -6.83 -4.81
C GLY A 296 21.13 -5.77 -5.79
N ALA A 297 21.30 -6.12 -7.06
CA ALA A 297 21.74 -5.19 -8.10
C ALA A 297 20.77 -4.01 -8.27
N VAL A 298 19.46 -4.29 -8.33
CA VAL A 298 18.44 -3.23 -8.42
C VAL A 298 18.40 -2.39 -7.14
N THR A 299 18.59 -3.01 -5.96
CA THR A 299 18.68 -2.27 -4.68
C THR A 299 19.88 -1.31 -4.68
N VAL A 300 21.04 -1.75 -5.19
CA VAL A 300 22.22 -0.88 -5.34
C VAL A 300 21.91 0.27 -6.29
N LEU A 301 21.30 -0.01 -7.45
CA LEU A 301 20.91 1.03 -8.40
C LEU A 301 19.90 2.01 -7.80
N THR A 302 18.94 1.54 -6.98
CA THR A 302 18.03 2.40 -6.22
C THR A 302 18.80 3.34 -5.30
N GLY A 303 19.72 2.79 -4.47
CA GLY A 303 20.52 3.58 -3.56
C GLY A 303 21.37 4.63 -4.29
N VAL A 304 22.06 4.23 -5.36
CA VAL A 304 22.88 5.12 -6.18
C VAL A 304 22.05 6.20 -6.86
N ALA A 305 20.94 5.85 -7.51
CA ALA A 305 20.09 6.81 -8.21
C ALA A 305 19.48 7.85 -7.26
N LEU A 306 18.96 7.41 -6.11
CA LEU A 306 18.43 8.32 -5.10
C LEU A 306 19.52 9.19 -4.46
N GLY A 307 20.67 8.60 -4.13
CA GLY A 307 21.78 9.31 -3.51
C GLY A 307 22.43 10.33 -4.43
N VAL A 308 22.78 9.94 -5.65
CA VAL A 308 23.34 10.85 -6.67
C VAL A 308 22.30 11.88 -7.09
N GLY A 309 21.03 11.48 -7.23
CA GLY A 309 19.94 12.38 -7.54
C GLY A 309 19.77 13.49 -6.50
N ALA A 310 19.94 13.16 -5.22
CA ALA A 310 19.85 14.13 -4.14
C ALA A 310 21.05 15.07 -4.02
N VAL A 311 22.20 14.75 -4.63
CA VAL A 311 23.40 15.61 -4.63
C VAL A 311 23.46 16.49 -5.88
N LEU A 312 22.88 16.04 -6.99
CA LEU A 312 22.80 16.81 -8.23
C LEU A 312 21.71 17.88 -8.16
N PRO A 313 21.76 18.90 -9.05
CA PRO A 313 20.72 19.92 -9.12
C PRO A 313 19.33 19.32 -9.27
N LEU A 314 18.49 19.52 -8.24
CA LEU A 314 17.11 19.03 -8.19
C LEU A 314 16.20 19.82 -9.14
N LEU A 315 16.35 21.15 -9.12
CA LEU A 315 15.64 22.10 -9.96
C LEU A 315 16.66 22.86 -10.81
N ASP A 316 16.28 23.13 -12.06
CA ASP A 316 17.02 24.02 -12.96
C ASP A 316 16.21 25.31 -13.12
N VAL A 317 16.85 26.45 -12.87
CA VAL A 317 16.20 27.77 -12.79
C VAL A 317 16.87 28.71 -13.78
N SER A 318 16.11 29.24 -14.75
CA SER A 318 16.67 30.09 -15.80
C SER A 318 17.17 31.46 -15.29
N THR A 319 16.61 31.94 -14.18
CA THR A 319 16.95 33.24 -13.56
C THR A 319 16.70 33.21 -12.05
N GLY A 320 17.69 33.62 -11.25
CA GLY A 320 17.54 33.75 -9.78
C GLY A 320 18.36 32.72 -9.00
N ALA A 321 18.11 32.65 -7.68
CA ALA A 321 18.76 31.69 -6.81
C ALA A 321 18.00 30.36 -6.78
N VAL A 322 18.72 29.24 -6.80
CA VAL A 322 18.11 27.90 -6.68
C VAL A 322 17.63 27.70 -5.24
N PRO A 323 16.33 27.40 -5.02
CA PRO A 323 15.82 27.17 -3.69
C PRO A 323 16.44 25.90 -3.08
N THR A 324 16.80 25.99 -1.80
CA THR A 324 17.29 24.83 -1.05
C THR A 324 16.14 23.89 -0.73
N VAL A 325 16.29 22.60 -1.02
CA VAL A 325 15.27 21.59 -0.74
C VAL A 325 15.56 20.89 0.58
N VAL A 326 14.62 20.94 1.52
CA VAL A 326 14.78 20.28 2.82
C VAL A 326 14.83 18.77 2.64
N GLY A 327 15.87 18.13 3.17
CA GLY A 327 15.97 16.67 3.26
C GLY A 327 16.78 15.99 2.14
N ASP A 328 17.27 16.73 1.15
CA ASP A 328 18.15 16.22 0.09
C ASP A 328 19.40 15.49 0.65
N ARG A 329 20.08 16.09 1.62
CA ARG A 329 21.25 15.49 2.29
C ARG A 329 20.90 14.25 3.10
N ALA A 330 19.70 14.18 3.66
CA ALA A 330 19.25 12.99 4.38
C ALA A 330 19.03 11.82 3.40
N VAL A 331 18.45 12.09 2.22
CA VAL A 331 18.34 11.10 1.13
C VAL A 331 19.74 10.65 0.69
N ALA A 332 20.65 11.60 0.44
CA ALA A 332 22.03 11.29 0.06
C ALA A 332 22.77 10.43 1.10
N ALA A 333 22.65 10.75 2.39
CA ALA A 333 23.26 9.99 3.47
C ALA A 333 22.66 8.57 3.58
N TYR A 334 21.34 8.45 3.43
CA TYR A 334 20.63 7.17 3.51
C TYR A 334 20.92 6.23 2.32
N ALA A 335 21.39 6.78 1.20
CA ALA A 335 21.84 5.99 0.05
C ALA A 335 22.91 4.96 0.42
N VAL A 336 23.84 5.29 1.33
CA VAL A 336 24.88 4.36 1.80
C VAL A 336 24.27 3.11 2.39
N VAL A 337 23.26 3.26 3.25
CA VAL A 337 22.55 2.13 3.89
C VAL A 337 21.86 1.26 2.84
N THR A 338 21.19 1.90 1.87
CA THR A 338 20.49 1.18 0.80
C THR A 338 21.48 0.40 -0.08
N VAL A 339 22.59 1.02 -0.46
CA VAL A 339 23.66 0.38 -1.23
C VAL A 339 24.27 -0.79 -0.46
N VAL A 340 24.56 -0.63 0.84
CA VAL A 340 25.09 -1.72 1.68
C VAL A 340 24.11 -2.89 1.73
N GLY A 341 22.81 -2.63 1.94
CA GLY A 341 21.77 -3.67 1.90
C GLY A 341 21.74 -4.40 0.55
N GLY A 342 21.83 -3.66 -0.56
CA GLY A 342 21.91 -4.23 -1.90
C GLY A 342 23.17 -5.06 -2.15
N VAL A 343 24.34 -4.57 -1.70
CA VAL A 343 25.63 -5.28 -1.82
C VAL A 343 25.60 -6.59 -1.02
N LEU A 344 25.07 -6.58 0.21
CA LEU A 344 24.93 -7.79 1.00
C LEU A 344 24.00 -8.82 0.35
N LEU A 345 22.98 -8.38 -0.38
CA LEU A 345 22.13 -9.27 -1.19
C LEU A 345 22.87 -9.91 -2.36
N LEU A 346 23.99 -9.35 -2.86
CA LEU A 346 24.77 -9.95 -3.94
C LEU A 346 25.55 -11.19 -3.48
N PHE A 347 25.82 -11.30 -2.18
CA PHE A 347 26.54 -12.42 -1.60
C PHE A 347 25.57 -13.47 -1.06
N SER A 348 25.61 -14.68 -1.63
CA SER A 348 24.68 -15.77 -1.27
C SER A 348 24.70 -16.15 0.22
N GLU A 349 25.85 -15.95 0.88
CA GLU A 349 26.04 -16.23 2.32
C GLU A 349 25.21 -15.29 3.21
N PHE A 350 25.07 -14.02 2.80
CA PHE A 350 24.36 -12.99 3.56
C PHE A 350 22.94 -12.73 3.05
N ALA A 351 22.66 -13.05 1.78
CA ALA A 351 21.41 -12.74 1.12
C ALA A 351 20.19 -13.24 1.89
N ALA A 352 20.23 -14.48 2.37
CA ALA A 352 19.19 -15.05 3.21
C ALA A 352 18.94 -14.20 4.47
N ALA A 353 20.00 -13.86 5.21
CA ALA A 353 19.92 -13.15 6.48
C ALA A 353 19.48 -11.69 6.34
N VAL A 354 19.94 -11.00 5.30
CA VAL A 354 19.75 -9.54 5.13
C VAL A 354 18.45 -9.22 4.40
N ARG A 355 17.97 -10.09 3.51
CA ARG A 355 16.79 -9.81 2.69
C ARG A 355 15.54 -9.35 3.45
N PRO A 356 15.18 -9.90 4.63
CA PRO A 356 14.02 -9.42 5.37
C PRO A 356 14.12 -7.95 5.80
N ALA A 357 15.35 -7.42 5.98
CA ALA A 357 15.57 -6.02 6.33
C ALA A 357 15.37 -5.06 5.15
N VAL A 358 15.72 -5.50 3.93
CA VAL A 358 15.82 -4.64 2.74
C VAL A 358 14.52 -3.93 2.37
N PRO A 359 13.33 -4.55 2.41
CA PRO A 359 12.07 -3.85 2.12
C PRO A 359 11.84 -2.64 3.02
N LEU A 360 12.16 -2.76 4.32
CA LEU A 360 12.01 -1.66 5.28
C LEU A 360 13.03 -0.56 5.02
N ILE A 361 14.29 -0.93 4.75
CA ILE A 361 15.35 0.02 4.38
C ILE A 361 14.94 0.83 3.14
N VAL A 362 14.52 0.14 2.07
CA VAL A 362 14.10 0.79 0.81
C VAL A 362 12.88 1.67 1.06
N THR A 363 11.91 1.22 1.86
CA THR A 363 10.73 2.03 2.20
C THR A 363 11.11 3.28 2.99
N GLY A 364 12.07 3.19 3.92
CA GLY A 364 12.63 4.34 4.63
C GLY A 364 13.28 5.35 3.67
N HIS A 365 14.03 4.87 2.69
CA HIS A 365 14.63 5.73 1.67
C HIS A 365 13.57 6.41 0.79
N LEU A 366 12.52 5.68 0.40
CA LEU A 366 11.39 6.24 -0.36
C LEU A 366 10.62 7.27 0.46
N ALA A 367 10.44 7.07 1.76
CA ALA A 367 9.81 8.04 2.66
C ALA A 367 10.61 9.35 2.75
N LEU A 368 11.94 9.26 2.82
CA LEU A 368 12.82 10.43 2.75
C LEU A 368 12.75 11.12 1.38
N ALA A 369 12.81 10.35 0.30
CA ALA A 369 12.74 10.86 -1.07
C ALA A 369 11.40 11.56 -1.36
N ALA A 370 10.30 11.10 -0.77
CA ALA A 370 8.97 11.70 -0.97
C ALA A 370 8.91 13.18 -0.55
N ALA A 371 9.64 13.58 0.50
CA ALA A 371 9.74 14.99 0.90
C ALA A 371 10.48 15.84 -0.14
N VAL A 372 11.55 15.29 -0.74
CA VAL A 372 12.32 15.96 -1.78
C VAL A 372 11.53 16.04 -3.09
N LEU A 373 10.80 14.97 -3.43
CA LEU A 373 9.90 14.93 -4.58
C LEU A 373 8.73 15.93 -4.45
N GLN A 374 8.20 16.15 -3.24
CA GLN A 374 7.20 17.20 -3.00
C GLN A 374 7.72 18.56 -3.44
N ALA A 375 8.96 18.89 -3.04
CA ALA A 375 9.58 20.17 -3.41
C ALA A 375 9.81 20.29 -4.93
N LEU A 376 10.12 19.18 -5.62
CA LEU A 376 10.22 19.17 -7.08
C LEU A 376 8.88 19.51 -7.75
N VAL A 377 7.80 18.87 -7.31
CA VAL A 377 6.46 19.12 -7.89
C VAL A 377 6.01 20.55 -7.66
N LEU A 378 6.21 21.06 -6.44
CA LEU A 378 5.90 22.46 -6.13
C LEU A 378 6.77 23.43 -6.94
N GLY A 379 8.06 23.11 -7.10
CA GLY A 379 9.02 23.95 -7.82
C GLY A 379 8.72 24.09 -9.31
N VAL A 380 8.40 22.99 -10.00
CA VAL A 380 8.08 23.00 -11.44
C VAL A 380 6.76 23.73 -11.75
N GLY A 381 5.91 23.96 -10.74
CA GLY A 381 4.73 24.81 -10.87
C GLY A 381 5.05 26.30 -11.05
N ILE A 382 6.31 26.71 -10.87
CA ILE A 382 6.77 28.10 -11.02
C ILE A 382 7.32 28.30 -12.44
N GLU A 383 6.89 29.38 -13.09
CA GLU A 383 7.37 29.75 -14.42
C GLU A 383 8.90 29.94 -14.43
N GLY A 384 9.59 29.34 -15.40
CA GLY A 384 11.05 29.39 -15.52
C GLY A 384 11.82 28.38 -14.65
N VAL A 385 11.12 27.50 -13.94
CA VAL A 385 11.71 26.39 -13.17
C VAL A 385 11.41 25.05 -13.84
N SER A 386 12.43 24.24 -14.06
CA SER A 386 12.30 22.90 -14.64
C SER A 386 12.98 21.83 -13.78
N VAL A 387 12.69 20.56 -14.06
CA VAL A 387 13.30 19.43 -13.34
C VAL A 387 14.77 19.30 -13.75
N GLY A 388 15.68 19.45 -12.79
CA GLY A 388 17.11 19.25 -12.99
C GLY A 388 17.48 17.76 -13.09
N ALA A 389 18.73 17.49 -13.46
CA ALA A 389 19.24 16.11 -13.60
C ALA A 389 19.09 15.28 -12.31
N GLY A 390 19.26 15.91 -11.15
CA GLY A 390 19.06 15.27 -9.85
C GLY A 390 17.60 14.89 -9.60
N GLY A 391 16.67 15.76 -9.99
CA GLY A 391 15.23 15.48 -9.89
C GLY A 391 14.80 14.29 -10.74
N TRP A 392 15.28 14.19 -11.98
CA TRP A 392 15.02 13.02 -12.83
C TRP A 392 15.60 11.72 -12.27
N LEU A 393 16.80 11.78 -11.68
CA LEU A 393 17.40 10.62 -11.01
C LEU A 393 16.63 10.20 -9.75
N LEU A 394 16.07 11.14 -8.99
CA LEU A 394 15.17 10.82 -7.87
C LEU A 394 13.93 10.08 -8.37
N VAL A 395 13.27 10.58 -9.43
CA VAL A 395 12.11 9.90 -10.03
C VAL A 395 12.48 8.48 -10.47
N ALA A 396 13.59 8.33 -11.21
CA ALA A 396 14.07 7.02 -11.64
C ALA A 396 14.41 6.11 -10.43
N GLY A 397 15.06 6.66 -9.41
CA GLY A 397 15.41 5.97 -8.17
C GLY A 397 14.18 5.49 -7.39
N THR A 398 13.11 6.27 -7.35
CA THR A 398 11.83 5.87 -6.75
C THR A 398 11.21 4.69 -7.50
N VAL A 399 11.20 4.72 -8.83
CA VAL A 399 10.72 3.60 -9.67
C VAL A 399 11.56 2.34 -9.43
N LEU A 400 12.89 2.47 -9.39
CA LEU A 400 13.79 1.37 -9.06
C LEU A 400 13.55 0.83 -7.63
N GLY A 401 13.24 1.71 -6.67
CA GLY A 401 12.91 1.31 -5.30
C GLY A 401 11.65 0.46 -5.23
N LEU A 402 10.59 0.85 -5.96
CA LEU A 402 9.38 0.03 -6.08
C LEU A 402 9.68 -1.32 -6.75
N LEU A 403 10.50 -1.34 -7.79
CA LEU A 403 10.96 -2.57 -8.43
C LEU A 403 11.77 -3.44 -7.47
N THR A 404 12.61 -2.85 -6.63
CA THR A 404 13.36 -3.56 -5.59
C THR A 404 12.41 -4.29 -4.64
N LEU A 405 11.33 -3.66 -4.18
CA LEU A 405 10.35 -4.30 -3.30
C LEU A 405 9.71 -5.54 -3.95
N VAL A 406 9.38 -5.45 -5.25
CA VAL A 406 8.84 -6.57 -6.04
C VAL A 406 9.86 -7.70 -6.15
N LEU A 407 11.11 -7.38 -6.51
CA LEU A 407 12.17 -8.37 -6.71
C LEU A 407 12.54 -9.07 -5.41
N VAL A 408 12.63 -8.33 -4.31
CA VAL A 408 12.89 -8.88 -2.97
C VAL A 408 11.76 -9.81 -2.52
N ALA A 409 10.50 -9.42 -2.76
CA ALA A 409 9.35 -10.30 -2.49
C ALA A 409 9.41 -11.59 -3.32
N SER A 410 9.75 -11.48 -4.62
CA SER A 410 9.87 -12.63 -5.51
C SER A 410 11.01 -13.59 -5.11
N ALA A 411 12.14 -13.03 -4.66
CA ALA A 411 13.28 -13.81 -4.15
C ALA A 411 12.88 -14.52 -2.85
N GLY A 412 12.19 -13.82 -1.94
CA GLY A 412 11.66 -14.41 -0.71
C GLY A 412 10.67 -15.54 -0.94
N ALA A 413 9.75 -15.39 -1.91
CA ALA A 413 8.80 -16.44 -2.27
C ALA A 413 9.50 -17.73 -2.74
N SER A 414 10.57 -17.59 -3.53
CA SER A 414 11.32 -18.76 -4.03
C SER A 414 12.03 -19.55 -2.94
N GLU A 415 12.37 -18.93 -1.81
CA GLU A 415 12.95 -19.65 -0.67
C GLU A 415 11.91 -20.38 0.18
N ARG A 416 10.63 -19.98 0.10
CA ARG A 416 9.54 -20.62 0.85
C ARG A 416 9.15 -21.97 0.25
N ASP A 417 9.39 -22.18 -1.05
CA ASP A 417 8.90 -23.33 -1.84
C ASP A 417 9.45 -24.72 -1.43
N GLY A 418 10.21 -24.83 -0.35
CA GLY A 418 10.74 -26.10 0.17
C GLY A 418 11.00 -26.14 1.66
N VAL A 419 10.40 -25.22 2.43
CA VAL A 419 10.60 -25.21 3.90
C VAL A 419 9.33 -25.61 4.62
N ASP A 420 9.48 -26.58 5.52
CA ASP A 420 8.43 -26.97 6.44
C ASP A 420 8.10 -25.82 7.39
N THR A 421 6.81 -25.52 7.54
CA THR A 421 6.27 -24.46 8.40
C THR A 421 5.45 -25.01 9.56
N SER A 422 5.40 -26.33 9.73
CA SER A 422 4.65 -27.03 10.78
C SER A 422 5.03 -26.65 12.20
N ASP A 423 6.30 -26.33 12.43
CA ASP A 423 6.86 -26.17 13.79
C ASP A 423 7.29 -24.72 14.09
N LEU A 424 6.63 -23.73 13.48
CA LEU A 424 6.88 -22.32 13.80
C LEU A 424 6.14 -21.92 15.06
N ALA A 425 6.76 -22.13 16.21
CA ALA A 425 6.40 -21.41 17.43
C ALA A 425 6.60 -19.91 17.16
N GLY A 426 5.51 -19.16 17.05
CA GLY A 426 5.58 -17.70 16.92
C GLY A 426 6.28 -17.06 18.13
N ALA A 427 6.53 -15.76 18.05
CA ALA A 427 7.14 -15.02 19.15
C ALA A 427 6.35 -15.23 20.46
N SER A 428 7.05 -15.41 21.58
CA SER A 428 6.38 -15.51 22.88
C SER A 428 5.54 -14.26 23.14
N ARG A 429 4.48 -14.39 23.95
CA ARG A 429 3.60 -13.27 24.34
C ARG A 429 4.35 -12.00 24.77
N PRO A 430 5.39 -12.04 25.63
CA PRO A 430 6.14 -10.84 25.98
C PRO A 430 6.90 -10.23 24.80
N LEU A 431 7.48 -11.06 23.92
CA LEU A 431 8.20 -10.58 22.74
C LEU A 431 7.25 -10.01 21.68
N GLY A 432 6.09 -10.63 21.49
CA GLY A 432 4.99 -10.11 20.68
C GLY A 432 4.44 -8.78 21.20
N ALA A 433 4.31 -8.63 22.52
CA ALA A 433 3.95 -7.36 23.14
C ALA A 433 5.03 -6.28 22.92
N ALA A 434 6.31 -6.63 23.08
CA ALA A 434 7.42 -5.72 22.82
C ALA A 434 7.47 -5.26 21.36
N LEU A 435 7.23 -6.16 20.41
CA LEU A 435 7.05 -5.84 18.98
C LEU A 435 5.92 -4.83 18.76
N ALA A 436 4.74 -5.09 19.34
CA ALA A 436 3.59 -4.21 19.20
C ALA A 436 3.85 -2.82 19.79
N VAL A 437 4.51 -2.75 20.95
CA VAL A 437 4.89 -1.48 21.59
C VAL A 437 5.91 -0.72 20.74
N ALA A 438 6.97 -1.39 20.25
CA ALA A 438 7.98 -0.76 19.42
C ALA A 438 7.37 -0.19 18.12
N ALA A 439 6.54 -0.98 17.45
CA ALA A 439 5.84 -0.55 16.24
C ALA A 439 4.83 0.57 16.51
N GLY A 440 4.14 0.54 17.66
CA GLY A 440 3.23 1.59 18.10
C GLY A 440 3.94 2.91 18.37
N ILE A 441 5.07 2.90 19.08
CA ILE A 441 5.90 4.09 19.32
C ILE A 441 6.42 4.64 18.00
N ALA A 442 6.92 3.78 17.10
CA ALA A 442 7.39 4.19 15.78
C ALA A 442 6.26 4.84 14.95
N ALA A 443 5.06 4.26 14.97
CA ALA A 443 3.90 4.81 14.29
C ALA A 443 3.53 6.19 14.84
N VAL A 444 3.41 6.32 16.17
CA VAL A 444 3.12 7.63 16.81
C VAL A 444 4.21 8.64 16.46
N GLY A 445 5.47 8.25 16.53
CA GLY A 445 6.61 9.10 16.17
C GLY A 445 6.48 9.66 14.77
N LEU A 446 6.26 8.81 13.77
CA LEU A 446 6.14 9.21 12.36
C LEU A 446 4.91 10.08 12.04
N LEU A 447 3.88 10.05 12.90
CA LEU A 447 2.67 10.87 12.74
C LEU A 447 2.79 12.27 13.38
N LEU A 448 3.72 12.43 14.32
CA LEU A 448 4.02 13.70 14.98
C LEU A 448 4.91 14.61 14.12
N PRO A 449 4.99 15.93 14.42
CA PRO A 449 5.89 16.86 13.74
C PRO A 449 7.34 16.39 13.75
N GLN A 450 7.95 16.22 12.57
CA GLN A 450 9.33 15.75 12.48
C GLN A 450 10.34 16.88 12.52
N TYR A 451 10.00 18.03 11.95
CA TYR A 451 10.92 19.15 11.87
C TYR A 451 10.17 20.47 12.00
N ASP A 452 10.86 21.49 12.48
CA ASP A 452 10.38 22.86 12.52
C ASP A 452 11.25 23.71 11.60
N VAL A 453 10.65 24.63 10.83
CA VAL A 453 11.35 25.60 9.97
C VAL A 453 10.86 26.99 10.33
N GLY A 454 11.73 27.80 10.95
CA GLY A 454 11.39 29.19 11.27
C GLY A 454 10.17 29.37 12.18
N GLY A 455 9.86 28.38 13.02
CA GLY A 455 8.69 28.37 13.91
C GLY A 455 7.46 27.66 13.34
N GLU A 456 7.47 27.22 12.08
CA GLU A 456 6.42 26.41 11.47
C GLU A 456 6.72 24.91 11.56
N THR A 457 5.74 24.12 12.01
CA THR A 457 5.87 22.67 12.19
C THR A 457 5.58 21.92 10.89
N GLY A 458 6.54 21.10 10.45
CA GLY A 458 6.52 20.38 9.19
C GLY A 458 6.39 18.86 9.34
N GLY A 459 5.71 18.26 8.38
CA GLY A 459 5.58 16.82 8.24
C GLY A 459 4.91 16.16 9.46
N TRP A 460 3.65 16.47 9.67
CA TRP A 460 2.81 15.84 10.67
C TRP A 460 1.44 15.57 10.10
N ILE A 461 0.72 14.61 10.68
CA ILE A 461 -0.59 14.19 10.18
C ILE A 461 -1.67 15.29 10.28
N GLY A 462 -1.45 16.36 11.04
CA GLY A 462 -2.37 17.49 11.12
C GLY A 462 -2.19 18.56 10.03
N ALA A 463 -1.12 18.49 9.23
CA ALA A 463 -0.84 19.46 8.16
C ALA A 463 -1.71 19.19 6.91
N LEU A 464 -3.01 19.42 7.02
CA LEU A 464 -3.98 19.14 5.94
C LEU A 464 -4.07 20.33 4.96
N PRO A 465 -4.08 20.09 3.64
CA PRO A 465 -3.93 18.80 2.95
C PRO A 465 -2.48 18.27 2.97
N TRP A 466 -2.34 16.95 3.00
CA TRP A 466 -1.03 16.29 3.12
C TRP A 466 -0.18 16.39 1.86
N GLY A 467 1.09 16.76 2.05
CA GLY A 467 2.13 16.64 1.03
C GLY A 467 2.65 15.20 0.91
N TRP A 468 3.48 14.96 -0.12
CA TRP A 468 4.07 13.64 -0.36
C TRP A 468 5.00 13.18 0.77
N ASP A 469 5.55 14.11 1.56
CA ASP A 469 6.33 13.83 2.76
C ASP A 469 5.52 13.06 3.81
N VAL A 470 4.28 13.49 4.08
CA VAL A 470 3.37 12.83 5.02
C VAL A 470 2.96 11.46 4.47
N TRP A 471 2.64 11.38 3.18
CA TRP A 471 2.30 10.11 2.52
C TRP A 471 3.43 9.09 2.54
N GLY A 472 4.66 9.52 2.27
CA GLY A 472 5.85 8.67 2.37
C GLY A 472 6.04 8.11 3.78
N ARG A 473 5.76 8.91 4.82
CA ARG A 473 5.81 8.46 6.21
C ARG A 473 4.67 7.52 6.57
N LEU A 474 3.45 7.77 6.08
CA LEU A 474 2.33 6.85 6.27
C LEU A 474 2.61 5.48 5.62
N ALA A 475 3.26 5.46 4.45
CA ALA A 475 3.73 4.21 3.84
C ALA A 475 4.76 3.49 4.72
N LEU A 476 5.69 4.23 5.34
CA LEU A 476 6.63 3.66 6.30
C LEU A 476 5.97 3.15 7.58
N VAL A 477 4.97 3.86 8.12
CA VAL A 477 4.16 3.40 9.27
C VAL A 477 3.52 2.05 8.92
N ALA A 478 2.85 1.96 7.76
CA ALA A 478 2.24 0.72 7.32
C ALA A 478 3.28 -0.40 7.18
N ALA A 479 4.45 -0.13 6.60
CA ALA A 479 5.52 -1.11 6.44
C ALA A 479 6.07 -1.61 7.79
N VAL A 480 6.25 -0.72 8.77
CA VAL A 480 6.74 -1.09 10.12
C VAL A 480 5.70 -1.92 10.88
N LEU A 481 4.42 -1.54 10.82
CA LEU A 481 3.34 -2.31 11.46
C LEU A 481 3.18 -3.70 10.84
N VAL A 482 3.20 -3.80 9.50
CA VAL A 482 3.18 -5.08 8.78
C VAL A 482 4.44 -5.88 9.10
N GLY A 483 5.62 -5.24 9.11
CA GLY A 483 6.88 -5.87 9.47
C GLY A 483 6.88 -6.45 10.88
N ALA A 484 6.29 -5.75 11.85
CA ALA A 484 6.13 -6.25 13.22
C ALA A 484 5.15 -7.43 13.32
N ALA A 485 4.02 -7.36 12.60
CA ALA A 485 3.07 -8.47 12.54
C ALA A 485 3.67 -9.72 11.88
N VAL A 486 4.46 -9.54 10.83
CA VAL A 486 5.20 -10.64 10.18
C VAL A 486 6.29 -11.18 11.10
N ALA A 487 7.04 -10.30 11.77
CA ALA A 487 8.09 -10.69 12.71
C ALA A 487 7.56 -11.53 13.86
N ALA A 488 6.35 -11.24 14.36
CA ALA A 488 5.70 -12.01 15.43
C ALA A 488 5.43 -13.49 15.05
N ARG A 489 5.44 -13.82 13.76
CA ARG A 489 5.18 -15.17 13.22
C ARG A 489 6.34 -15.73 12.42
N ALA A 490 7.46 -15.01 12.36
CA ALA A 490 8.65 -15.44 11.63
C ALA A 490 9.64 -16.09 12.59
N ARG A 491 10.55 -16.90 12.04
CA ARG A 491 11.69 -17.45 12.79
C ARG A 491 12.55 -16.32 13.36
N ALA A 492 13.09 -16.49 14.56
CA ALA A 492 14.06 -15.62 15.23
C ALA A 492 14.94 -14.77 14.30
N SER A 493 15.74 -15.43 13.46
CA SER A 493 16.71 -14.75 12.59
C SER A 493 16.08 -13.85 11.53
N ARG A 494 14.89 -14.23 11.02
CA ARG A 494 14.14 -13.46 10.02
C ARG A 494 13.38 -12.32 10.70
N ALA A 495 12.82 -12.56 11.88
CA ALA A 495 12.15 -11.57 12.70
C ALA A 495 13.13 -10.48 13.18
N ALA A 496 14.32 -10.88 13.64
CA ALA A 496 15.42 -9.99 13.96
C ALA A 496 15.83 -9.13 12.76
N ALA A 497 16.05 -9.73 11.58
CA ALA A 497 16.39 -8.99 10.38
C ALA A 497 15.31 -7.96 9.98
N LEU A 498 14.02 -8.30 10.09
CA LEU A 498 12.92 -7.35 9.88
C LEU A 498 13.02 -6.16 10.84
N GLN A 499 13.29 -6.41 12.13
CA GLN A 499 13.40 -5.36 13.13
C GLN A 499 14.66 -4.50 12.97
N VAL A 500 15.78 -5.05 12.48
CA VAL A 500 16.94 -4.27 12.05
C VAL A 500 16.54 -3.33 10.91
N GLY A 501 15.83 -3.85 9.91
CA GLY A 501 15.33 -3.04 8.79
C GLY A 501 14.45 -1.89 9.28
N SER A 502 13.49 -2.16 10.18
CA SER A 502 12.64 -1.14 10.80
C SER A 502 13.46 -0.11 11.57
N ALA A 503 14.39 -0.55 12.43
CA ALA A 503 15.24 0.35 13.22
C ALA A 503 16.05 1.29 12.31
N VAL A 504 16.63 0.76 11.25
CA VAL A 504 17.43 1.52 10.28
C VAL A 504 16.57 2.50 9.48
N ALA A 505 15.37 2.10 9.04
CA ALA A 505 14.42 2.98 8.36
C ALA A 505 13.98 4.15 9.25
N LEU A 506 13.61 3.84 10.49
CA LEU A 506 13.19 4.83 11.48
C LEU A 506 14.33 5.77 11.87
N ALA A 507 15.55 5.26 12.05
CA ALA A 507 16.73 6.08 12.32
C ALA A 507 17.01 7.06 11.18
N GLY A 508 16.86 6.64 9.92
CA GLY A 508 16.99 7.53 8.76
C GLY A 508 16.04 8.73 8.80
N VAL A 509 14.76 8.47 9.11
CA VAL A 509 13.75 9.54 9.24
C VAL A 509 14.01 10.40 10.48
N ALA A 510 14.32 9.80 11.63
CA ALA A 510 14.60 10.54 12.86
C ALA A 510 15.82 11.47 12.75
N LEU A 511 16.84 11.05 12.00
CA LEU A 511 18.05 11.84 11.76
C LEU A 511 17.90 12.84 10.61
N SER A 512 16.82 12.77 9.82
CA SER A 512 16.65 13.62 8.64
C SER A 512 16.66 15.12 8.94
N PRO A 513 16.10 15.64 10.06
CA PRO A 513 16.19 17.07 10.38
C PRO A 513 17.62 17.51 10.71
N ILE A 514 18.43 16.61 11.26
CA ILE A 514 19.84 16.88 11.64
C ILE A 514 20.73 16.82 10.40
N LEU A 515 20.56 15.78 9.57
CA LEU A 515 21.35 15.54 8.37
C LEU A 515 20.95 16.44 7.20
N GLY A 516 19.68 16.86 7.17
CA GLY A 516 19.08 17.59 6.06
C GLY A 516 19.51 19.04 5.90
N CYS A 517 20.45 19.54 6.73
CA CYS A 517 20.87 20.94 6.96
C CYS A 517 20.51 21.97 5.86
N ALA A 518 19.22 22.23 5.66
CA ALA A 518 18.71 23.16 4.68
C ALA A 518 18.53 24.52 5.36
N GLY A 519 19.66 25.19 5.57
CA GLY A 519 19.71 26.56 6.08
C GLY A 519 19.56 26.71 7.60
N PRO A 520 19.88 27.92 8.12
CA PRO A 520 19.66 28.25 9.52
C PRO A 520 18.16 28.18 9.84
N GLY A 521 17.79 27.40 10.87
CA GLY A 521 16.43 27.38 11.41
C GLY A 521 15.63 26.09 11.21
N VAL A 522 16.21 25.03 10.62
CA VAL A 522 15.60 23.69 10.63
C VAL A 522 16.02 22.93 11.89
N THR A 523 15.07 22.55 12.74
CA THR A 523 15.33 21.78 13.97
C THR A 523 14.48 20.52 14.04
N ALA A 524 15.01 19.49 14.69
CA ALA A 524 14.23 18.29 14.99
C ALA A 524 13.07 18.65 15.95
N SER A 525 11.86 18.19 15.63
CA SER A 525 10.68 18.39 16.46
C SER A 525 10.31 17.11 17.22
N SER A 526 9.25 17.16 18.02
CA SER A 526 8.85 16.07 18.95
C SER A 526 8.76 14.69 18.29
N GLY A 527 8.24 14.63 17.06
CA GLY A 527 8.11 13.40 16.29
C GLY A 527 9.45 12.78 15.90
N ALA A 528 10.49 13.56 15.59
CA ALA A 528 11.81 13.00 15.29
C ALA A 528 12.41 12.29 16.51
N PHE A 529 12.24 12.85 17.71
CA PHE A 529 12.67 12.22 18.96
C PHE A 529 11.89 10.93 19.25
N VAL A 530 10.57 10.94 19.10
CA VAL A 530 9.74 9.74 19.30
C VAL A 530 10.06 8.66 18.25
N THR A 531 10.30 9.04 16.99
CA THR A 531 10.77 8.12 15.94
C THR A 531 12.13 7.51 16.29
N ALA A 532 13.06 8.28 16.89
CA ALA A 532 14.33 7.76 17.39
C ALA A 532 14.15 6.75 18.53
N VAL A 533 13.21 6.99 19.45
CA VAL A 533 12.83 6.00 20.48
C VAL A 533 12.26 4.73 19.85
N GLY A 534 11.42 4.86 18.82
CA GLY A 534 10.93 3.72 18.03
C GLY A 534 12.06 2.93 17.38
N ALA A 535 13.04 3.61 16.78
CA ALA A 535 14.22 2.99 16.19
C ALA A 535 15.03 2.20 17.23
N ALA A 536 15.27 2.80 18.40
CA ALA A 536 15.96 2.13 19.52
C ALA A 536 15.16 0.93 20.05
N ALA A 537 13.84 1.06 20.18
CA ALA A 537 12.97 -0.03 20.60
C ALA A 537 13.01 -1.21 19.62
N SER A 538 12.94 -0.97 18.31
CA SER A 538 13.11 -2.03 17.30
C SER A 538 14.48 -2.70 17.36
N ALA A 539 15.56 -1.95 17.61
CA ALA A 539 16.89 -2.51 17.83
C ALA A 539 16.96 -3.39 19.10
N LEU A 540 16.30 -2.99 20.18
CA LEU A 540 16.21 -3.80 21.41
C LEU A 540 15.41 -5.09 21.20
N VAL A 541 14.30 -5.04 20.46
CA VAL A 541 13.53 -6.24 20.10
C VAL A 541 14.36 -7.21 19.26
N THR A 542 15.21 -6.69 18.36
CA THR A 542 16.19 -7.49 17.61
C THR A 542 17.10 -8.26 18.57
N ALA A 543 17.65 -7.60 19.59
CA ALA A 543 18.49 -8.25 20.60
C ALA A 543 17.70 -9.31 21.41
N GLY A 544 16.40 -9.06 21.65
CA GLY A 544 15.48 -10.02 22.24
C GLY A 544 15.44 -11.33 21.45
N PHE A 545 15.19 -11.25 20.13
CA PHE A 545 15.18 -12.42 19.24
C PHE A 545 16.50 -13.21 19.26
N PHE A 546 17.66 -12.53 19.27
CA PHE A 546 18.95 -13.21 19.36
C PHE A 546 19.20 -13.87 20.72
N ARG A 547 18.67 -13.30 21.81
CA ARG A 547 18.87 -13.80 23.16
C ARG A 547 17.95 -14.98 23.50
N THR A 548 16.70 -14.93 23.05
CA THR A 548 15.71 -15.97 23.35
C THR A 548 15.76 -17.12 22.37
N GLY A 549 16.25 -16.90 21.13
CA GLY A 549 16.24 -17.90 20.07
C GLY A 549 14.84 -18.20 19.53
N GLU A 550 13.83 -17.41 19.94
CA GLU A 550 12.45 -17.45 19.46
C GLU A 550 12.33 -16.75 18.11
#